data_AF-A0A382NFJ6-F1
#
_entry.id   AF-A0A382NFJ6-F1
#
_cell.length_a   1.000
_cell.length_b   1.000
_cell.length_c   1.000
_cell.angle_alpha   90.00
_cell.angle_beta   90.00
_cell.angle_gamma   90.00
#
_symmetry.space_group_name_H-M   'P 1'
#
loop_
_entity.id
_entity.type
_entity.pdbx_description
1 polymer ?
#
loop_
_entity_poly.entity_id
_entity_poly.type
_entity_poly.pdbx_seq_one_letter_code
_entity_poly.pdbx_strand_id
1 'polypeptide(L)'
;MEVSESKVENQDAAEEEEIDLTPVHEVLNSFPSQNRRYLIPILQKIQAVYRYLPDEALRLAMEKLEVTRAEIFGVISFYPGL
;
A
#
# COMPACT_ATOMS: atom_id res chain seq x y z
N MET A 1 -27.62 -2.93 28.92
CA MET A 1 -26.27 -2.35 28.89
C MET A 1 -25.83 -2.42 27.45
N GLU A 2 -26.19 -1.40 26.68
CA GLU A 2 -25.86 -1.30 25.27
C GLU A 2 -24.50 -0.62 25.18
N VAL A 3 -23.46 -1.37 24.82
CA VAL A 3 -22.20 -0.78 24.39
C VAL A 3 -22.18 -0.94 22.89
N SER A 4 -22.51 0.16 22.22
CA SER A 4 -22.52 0.30 20.77
C SER A 4 -21.14 -0.07 20.22
N GLU A 5 -21.08 -1.20 19.52
CA GLU A 5 -19.93 -1.56 18.71
C GLU A 5 -19.77 -0.48 17.65
N SER A 6 -18.71 0.30 17.82
CA SER A 6 -18.42 1.45 16.98
C SER A 6 -18.15 0.95 15.57
N LYS A 7 -19.10 1.22 14.67
CA LYS A 7 -18.97 1.07 13.22
C LYS A 7 -17.74 1.86 12.78
N VAL A 8 -16.63 1.18 12.55
CA VAL A 8 -15.47 1.77 11.87
C VAL A 8 -15.88 1.86 10.40
N GLU A 9 -16.54 2.96 10.07
CA GLU A 9 -16.84 3.39 8.72
C GLU A 9 -15.50 3.70 8.05
N ASN A 10 -14.90 2.71 7.39
CA ASN A 10 -13.72 2.91 6.57
C ASN A 10 -14.16 3.72 5.34
N GLN A 11 -14.09 5.03 5.46
CA GLN A 11 -14.30 5.99 4.38
C GLN A 11 -13.11 5.95 3.42
N ASP A 12 -12.81 4.80 2.83
CA ASP A 12 -11.96 4.71 1.64
C ASP A 12 -12.87 4.92 0.42
N ALA A 13 -13.40 6.15 0.30
CA ALA A 13 -13.98 6.65 -0.93
C ALA A 13 -12.93 7.55 -1.61
N ALA A 14 -11.79 6.95 -1.97
CA ALA A 14 -10.89 7.57 -2.93
C ALA A 14 -11.45 7.27 -4.31
N GLU A 15 -11.74 8.33 -5.05
CA GLU A 15 -12.20 8.32 -6.43
C GLU A 15 -11.38 7.30 -7.24
N GLU A 16 -12.07 6.39 -7.95
CA GLU A 16 -11.46 5.43 -8.87
C GLU A 16 -10.84 6.19 -10.05
N GLU A 17 -9.73 6.90 -9.81
CA GLU A 17 -8.82 7.26 -10.88
C GLU A 17 -8.24 5.95 -11.41
N GLU A 18 -8.58 5.59 -12.65
CA GLU A 18 -7.89 4.55 -13.42
C GLU A 18 -6.42 4.97 -13.59
N ILE A 19 -5.61 4.76 -12.56
CA ILE A 19 -4.17 4.93 -12.65
C ILE A 19 -3.59 3.75 -13.41
N ASP A 20 -2.60 4.02 -14.26
CA ASP A 20 -1.84 2.95 -14.90
C ASP A 20 -1.02 2.21 -13.84
N LEU A 21 -1.28 0.92 -13.63
CA LEU A 21 -0.57 0.06 -12.67
C LEU A 21 0.66 -0.64 -13.28
N THR A 22 0.92 -0.45 -14.57
CA THR A 22 2.09 -1.02 -15.24
C THR A 22 3.40 -0.72 -14.48
N PRO A 23 3.63 0.53 -14.00
CA PRO A 23 4.82 0.83 -13.22
C PRO A 23 4.90 0.07 -11.88
N VAL A 24 3.78 -0.21 -11.22
CA VAL A 24 3.76 -1.00 -9.96
C VAL A 24 4.24 -2.43 -10.25
N HIS A 25 3.75 -3.04 -11.33
CA HIS A 25 4.19 -4.37 -11.75
C HIS A 25 5.67 -4.40 -12.10
N GLU A 26 6.18 -3.39 -12.81
CA GLU A 26 7.61 -3.27 -13.11
C GLU A 26 8.46 -3.15 -11.84
N VAL A 27 8.04 -2.31 -10.89
CA VAL A 27 8.71 -2.14 -9.60
C VAL A 27 8.75 -3.48 -8.86
N LEU A 28 7.63 -4.18 -8.73
CA LEU A 28 7.57 -5.48 -8.06
C LEU A 28 8.48 -6.50 -8.73
N ASN A 29 8.43 -6.61 -10.06
CA ASN A 29 9.26 -7.54 -10.84
C ASN A 29 10.76 -7.20 -10.80
N SER A 30 11.13 -5.97 -10.45
CA SER A 30 12.53 -5.56 -10.29
C SER A 30 13.21 -6.14 -9.04
N PHE A 31 12.43 -6.69 -8.10
CA PHE A 31 12.97 -7.32 -6.89
C PHE A 31 13.16 -8.83 -7.08
N PRO A 32 14.21 -9.41 -6.46
CA PRO A 32 14.53 -10.83 -6.62
C PRO A 32 13.48 -11.76 -6.01
N SER A 33 12.61 -11.26 -5.13
CA SER A 33 11.52 -12.03 -4.52
C SER A 33 10.46 -11.11 -3.93
N GLN A 34 9.21 -11.55 -3.92
CA GLN A 34 8.09 -10.82 -3.32
C GLN A 34 7.98 -11.10 -1.81
N ASN A 35 9.05 -10.82 -1.07
CA ASN A 35 9.10 -11.02 0.37
C ASN A 35 8.88 -9.70 1.12
N ARG A 36 8.25 -9.74 2.30
CA ARG A 36 8.06 -8.58 3.20
C ARG A 36 9.33 -7.78 3.50
N ARG A 37 10.51 -8.40 3.42
CA ARG A 37 11.83 -7.73 3.49
C ARG A 37 11.96 -6.55 2.53
N TYR A 38 11.31 -6.62 1.37
CA TYR A 38 11.38 -5.61 0.32
C TYR A 38 10.24 -4.59 0.40
N LEU A 39 9.37 -4.65 1.41
CA LEU A 39 8.21 -3.76 1.53
C LEU A 39 8.60 -2.28 1.47
N ILE A 40 9.52 -1.84 2.34
CA ILE A 40 9.97 -0.43 2.37
C ILE A 40 10.55 0.00 1.02
N PRO A 41 11.55 -0.68 0.42
CA PRO A 41 12.10 -0.24 -0.85
C PRO A 41 11.13 -0.35 -2.03
N ILE A 42 10.14 -1.26 -1.98
CA ILE A 42 9.05 -1.32 -2.98
C ILE A 42 8.16 -0.09 -2.86
N LEU A 43 7.69 0.25 -1.65
CA LEU A 43 6.85 1.41 -1.41
C LEU A 43 7.56 2.71 -1.81
N GLN A 44 8.84 2.87 -1.47
CA GLN A 44 9.64 4.03 -1.90
C GLN A 44 9.72 4.16 -3.43
N LYS A 45 9.88 3.04 -4.14
CA LYS A 45 9.91 3.06 -5.61
C LYS A 45 8.55 3.40 -6.20
N ILE A 46 7.46 2.83 -5.68
CA ILE A 46 6.10 3.19 -6.09
C ILE A 46 5.88 4.68 -5.86
N GLN A 47 6.20 5.19 -4.67
CA GLN A 47 6.05 6.60 -4.35
C GLN A 47 6.92 7.51 -5.23
N ALA A 48 8.13 7.10 -5.59
CA ALA A 48 8.98 7.86 -6.51
C ALA A 48 8.36 7.98 -7.91
N VAL A 49 7.64 6.96 -8.37
CA VAL A 49 6.96 6.95 -9.67
C VAL A 49 5.71 7.83 -9.65
N TYR A 50 4.81 7.59 -8.70
CA TYR A 50 3.52 8.30 -8.66
C TYR A 50 3.58 9.63 -7.94
N ARG A 51 4.64 9.93 -7.18
CA ARG A 51 4.78 11.06 -6.24
C ARG A 51 3.84 10.99 -5.03
N TYR A 52 3.10 9.91 -4.89
CA TYR A 52 2.27 9.53 -3.75
C TYR A 52 2.16 8.00 -3.73
N LEU A 53 1.44 7.44 -2.74
CA LEU A 53 1.12 6.02 -2.69
C LEU A 53 -0.37 5.84 -3.01
N PRO A 54 -0.72 5.48 -4.25
CA PRO A 54 -2.10 5.21 -4.60
C PRO A 54 -2.62 3.96 -3.89
N ASP A 55 -3.89 3.97 -3.48
CA ASP A 55 -4.53 2.83 -2.81
C ASP A 55 -4.48 1.55 -3.64
N GLU A 56 -4.65 1.68 -4.95
CA GLU A 56 -4.60 0.56 -5.89
C GLU A 56 -3.19 -0.06 -5.97
N ALA A 57 -2.14 0.77 -5.92
CA ALA A 57 -0.76 0.30 -5.85
C ALA A 57 -0.45 -0.38 -4.50
N LEU A 58 -0.97 0.18 -3.39
CA LEU A 58 -0.85 -0.44 -2.07
C LEU A 58 -1.57 -1.79 -2.02
N ARG A 59 -2.73 -1.91 -2.67
CA ARG A 59 -3.49 -3.16 -2.77
C ARG A 59 -2.73 -4.24 -3.50
N LEU A 60 -2.10 -3.92 -4.63
CA LEU A 60 -1.21 -4.84 -5.33
C LEU A 60 0.00 -5.23 -4.47
N ALA A 61 0.61 -4.28 -3.76
CA ALA A 61 1.73 -4.57 -2.88
C ALA A 61 1.33 -5.50 -1.72
N MET A 62 0.14 -5.34 -1.14
CA MET A 62 -0.42 -6.23 -0.11
C MET A 62 -0.54 -7.66 -0.62
N GLU A 63 -1.15 -7.85 -1.79
CA GLU A 63 -1.37 -9.17 -2.39
C GLU A 63 -0.04 -9.85 -2.72
N LYS A 64 0.92 -9.12 -3.31
CA LYS A 64 2.17 -9.71 -3.78
C LYS A 64 3.16 -10.00 -2.66
N LEU A 65 3.21 -9.15 -1.63
CA LEU A 65 4.14 -9.30 -0.52
C LEU A 65 3.55 -10.09 0.65
N GLU A 66 2.28 -10.52 0.52
CA GLU A 66 1.51 -11.22 1.56
C GLU A 66 1.50 -10.44 2.89
N VAL A 67 1.33 -9.12 2.79
CA VAL A 67 1.27 -8.21 3.95
C VAL A 67 -0.12 -7.64 4.12
N THR A 68 -0.48 -7.39 5.37
CA THR A 68 -1.75 -6.78 5.74
C THR A 68 -1.71 -5.27 5.58
N ARG A 69 -2.90 -4.66 5.46
CA ARG A 69 -3.06 -3.21 5.49
C ARG A 69 -2.41 -2.59 6.74
N ALA A 70 -2.63 -3.18 7.91
CA ALA A 70 -2.06 -2.68 9.16
C ALA A 70 -0.52 -2.62 9.13
N GLU A 71 0.14 -3.59 8.50
CA GLU A 71 1.60 -3.58 8.35
C GLU A 71 2.08 -2.45 7.44
N ILE A 72 1.42 -2.23 6.30
CA ILE A 72 1.77 -1.14 5.37
C ILE A 72 1.55 0.22 6.04
N PHE A 73 0.38 0.45 6.61
CA PHE A 73 0.06 1.72 7.27
C PHE A 73 0.95 1.96 8.50
N GLY A 74 1.33 0.88 9.21
CA GLY A 74 2.37 0.95 10.23
C GLY A 74 3.68 1.48 9.67
N VAL A 75 4.18 0.88 8.57
CA VAL A 75 5.40 1.37 7.89
C VAL A 75 5.28 2.82 7.48
N ILE A 76 4.22 3.22 6.77
CA ILE A 76 4.04 4.61 6.33
C ILE A 76 4.04 5.58 7.53
N SER A 77 3.39 5.20 8.63
CA SER A 77 3.35 6.03 9.85
C SER A 77 4.72 6.17 10.53
N PHE A 78 5.54 5.11 10.54
CA PHE A 78 6.86 5.10 11.17
C PHE A 78 7.97 5.69 10.27
N TYR A 79 7.74 5.76 8.95
CA TYR A 79 8.68 6.29 7.98
C TYR A 79 8.04 7.45 7.18
N PRO A 80 7.92 8.66 7.75
CA PRO A 80 7.27 9.80 7.08
C PRO A 80 7.98 10.30 5.81
N GLY A 81 9.22 9.87 5.58
CA GLY A 81 10.01 10.16 4.38
C GLY A 81 10.01 9.03 3.36
N LEU A 82 9.09 8.06 3.50
CA LEU A 82 8.69 7.23 2.36
C LEU A 82 8.27 8.14 1.20
#